data_AF-A0A6A7RXY0-F1
#
_entry.id   AF-A0A6A7RXY0-F1
#
_cell.length_a   1.000
_cell.length_b   1.000
_cell.length_c   1.000
_cell.angle_alpha   90.00
_cell.angle_beta   90.00
_cell.angle_gamma   90.00
#
_symmetry.space_group_name_H-M   'P 1'
#
loop_
_entity.id
_entity.type
_entity.pdbx_description
1 polymer ?
#
loop_
_entity_poly.entity_id
_entity_poly.type
_entity_poly.pdbx_seq_one_letter_code
_entity_poly.pdbx_strand_id
1 'polypeptide(L)'
;EERPHLQPLNPRLFDVGRVLTVRANRQFRVTLEINRYSVPARLAGRPVTMKVYPDRVCVYHDGELVARHGRSFERHQDIEDPDHPKALIAQRRHARDALLFKRFLGLTPLAEKYHAGLLDRRGNAMAHVRKIVALVEIHGDDAVVRAMTDALAFEAFSSEYIAHLIDARRRQLPEPSPLHLIRRQDLLELELPPADLSAYPDIPTGNDLQNEGGGDHGHD
;
A
#
# COMPACT_ATOMS: atom_id res chain seq x y z
N GLU A 1 -48.89 52.51 -30.62
CA GLU A 1 -48.65 52.76 -29.18
C GLU A 1 -48.70 51.45 -28.39
N GLU A 2 -47.76 50.52 -28.58
CA GLU A 2 -47.89 49.15 -28.02
C GLU A 2 -46.81 48.77 -26.98
N ARG A 3 -45.79 49.61 -26.81
CA ARG A 3 -44.72 49.39 -25.82
C ARG A 3 -45.15 49.34 -24.34
N PRO A 4 -46.20 50.03 -23.85
CA PRO A 4 -46.53 50.02 -22.42
C PRO A 4 -47.32 48.79 -21.96
N HIS A 5 -47.72 47.88 -22.87
CA HIS A 5 -48.51 46.69 -22.55
C HIS A 5 -47.68 45.40 -22.53
N LEU A 6 -46.37 45.48 -22.75
CA LEU A 6 -45.48 44.33 -22.73
C LEU A 6 -45.26 43.89 -21.28
N GLN A 7 -45.66 42.65 -20.98
CA GLN A 7 -45.35 42.02 -19.70
C GLN A 7 -43.84 41.81 -19.54
N PRO A 8 -43.31 41.89 -18.31
CA PRO A 8 -41.91 41.61 -18.04
C PRO A 8 -41.56 40.20 -18.51
N LEU A 9 -40.41 40.08 -19.18
CA LEU A 9 -39.91 38.81 -19.71
C LEU A 9 -39.86 37.78 -18.59
N ASN A 10 -40.52 36.63 -18.79
CA ASN A 10 -40.49 35.54 -17.82
C ASN A 10 -39.02 35.15 -17.55
N PRO A 11 -38.52 35.28 -16.30
CA PRO A 11 -37.13 34.99 -15.97
C PRO A 11 -36.82 33.49 -16.06
N ARG A 12 -37.85 32.63 -16.10
CA ARG A 12 -37.67 31.20 -16.33
C ARG A 12 -37.65 30.93 -17.82
N LEU A 13 -36.44 30.70 -18.34
CA LEU A 13 -36.24 30.14 -19.67
C LEU A 13 -37.01 28.82 -19.79
N PHE A 14 -37.71 28.64 -20.91
CA PHE A 14 -38.43 27.40 -21.20
C PHE A 14 -37.47 26.20 -21.15
N ASP A 15 -37.88 25.10 -20.52
CA ASP A 15 -37.12 23.82 -20.54
C ASP A 15 -37.24 23.21 -21.93
N VAL A 16 -36.33 23.60 -22.83
CA VAL A 16 -36.22 23.06 -24.21
C VAL A 16 -35.53 21.68 -24.24
N GLY A 17 -35.28 21.08 -23.08
CA GLY A 17 -34.57 19.82 -22.96
C GLY A 17 -35.39 18.65 -23.48
N ARG A 18 -34.89 17.93 -24.49
CA ARG A 18 -35.48 16.65 -24.91
C ARG A 18 -35.19 15.59 -23.86
N VAL A 19 -36.23 15.01 -23.27
CA VAL A 19 -36.11 13.96 -22.26
C VAL A 19 -36.12 12.59 -22.94
N LEU A 20 -35.13 11.77 -22.65
CA LEU A 20 -34.95 10.43 -23.18
C LEU A 20 -34.69 9.45 -22.05
N THR A 21 -35.31 8.27 -22.11
CA THR A 21 -34.97 7.17 -21.20
C THR A 21 -33.96 6.28 -21.91
N VAL A 22 -32.73 6.23 -21.41
CA VAL A 22 -31.62 5.47 -22.00
C VAL A 22 -31.06 4.50 -20.96
N ARG A 23 -30.47 3.40 -21.42
CA ARG A 23 -29.84 2.43 -20.53
C ARG A 23 -28.33 2.59 -20.57
N ALA A 24 -27.70 2.69 -19.41
CA ALA A 24 -26.25 2.67 -19.33
C ALA A 24 -25.72 1.26 -19.67
N ASN A 25 -24.70 1.19 -20.51
CA ASN A 25 -24.05 -0.08 -20.85
C ASN A 25 -23.18 -0.61 -19.69
N ARG A 26 -22.51 -1.76 -19.91
CA ARG A 26 -21.61 -2.37 -18.92
C ARG A 26 -20.36 -1.53 -18.61
N GLN A 27 -19.97 -0.67 -19.54
CA GLN A 27 -18.87 0.30 -19.43
C GLN A 27 -19.38 1.67 -18.94
N PHE A 28 -20.53 1.73 -18.27
CA PHE A 28 -21.09 2.96 -17.70
C PHE A 28 -21.13 4.12 -18.72
N ARG A 29 -21.53 3.82 -19.96
CA ARG A 29 -21.79 4.80 -21.02
C ARG A 29 -23.26 4.81 -21.43
N VAL A 30 -23.75 6.00 -21.76
CA VAL A 30 -25.03 6.21 -22.44
C VAL A 30 -24.77 6.75 -23.84
N THR A 31 -25.52 6.23 -24.81
CA THR A 31 -25.39 6.66 -26.21
C THR A 31 -26.46 7.71 -26.52
N LEU A 32 -26.03 8.85 -27.05
CA LEU A 32 -26.89 9.84 -27.66
C LEU A 32 -26.47 9.99 -29.12
N GLU A 33 -27.36 9.63 -30.04
CA GLU A 33 -27.09 9.60 -31.48
C GLU A 33 -25.89 8.69 -31.80
N ILE A 34 -24.70 9.27 -32.01
CA ILE A 34 -23.46 8.56 -32.34
C ILE A 34 -22.40 8.71 -31.22
N ASN A 35 -22.65 9.61 -30.26
CA ASN A 35 -21.71 9.94 -29.19
C ASN A 35 -22.03 9.18 -27.92
N ARG A 36 -20.98 8.89 -27.14
CA ARG A 36 -21.05 8.18 -25.87
C ARG A 36 -20.70 9.15 -24.76
N TYR A 37 -21.50 9.12 -23.71
CA TYR A 37 -21.31 9.94 -22.52
C TYR A 37 -21.16 9.01 -21.33
N SER A 38 -20.15 9.25 -20.51
CA SER A 38 -19.93 8.48 -19.29
C SER A 38 -20.98 8.80 -18.22
N VAL A 39 -21.29 7.82 -17.39
CA VAL A 39 -22.13 7.96 -16.19
C VAL A 39 -21.43 7.32 -15.00
N PRO A 40 -21.80 7.66 -13.75
CA PRO A 40 -21.20 7.01 -12.58
C PRO A 40 -21.31 5.49 -12.64
N ALA A 41 -20.22 4.79 -12.31
CA ALA A 41 -20.14 3.33 -12.44
C ALA A 41 -21.23 2.56 -11.68
N ARG A 42 -21.78 3.14 -10.60
CA ARG A 42 -22.92 2.60 -9.83
C ARG A 42 -24.20 2.41 -10.66
N LEU A 43 -24.32 3.13 -11.78
CA LEU A 43 -25.48 3.11 -12.67
C LEU A 43 -25.27 2.20 -13.89
N ALA A 44 -24.14 1.50 -14.00
CA ALA A 44 -23.90 0.57 -15.10
C ALA A 44 -25.04 -0.47 -15.19
N GLY A 45 -25.62 -0.62 -16.38
CA GLY A 45 -26.74 -1.53 -16.61
C GLY A 45 -28.11 -1.04 -16.13
N ARG A 46 -28.23 0.14 -15.53
CA ARG A 46 -29.53 0.71 -15.07
C ARG A 46 -30.13 1.65 -16.13
N PRO A 47 -31.47 1.77 -16.19
CA PRO A 47 -32.13 2.84 -16.94
C PRO A 47 -31.87 4.19 -16.26
N VAL A 48 -31.62 5.22 -17.05
CA VAL A 48 -31.39 6.60 -16.61
C VAL A 48 -32.18 7.56 -17.50
N THR A 49 -32.57 8.70 -16.95
CA THR A 49 -33.27 9.75 -17.67
C THR A 49 -32.26 10.78 -18.15
N MET A 50 -32.09 10.90 -19.45
CA MET A 50 -31.19 11.85 -20.08
C MET A 50 -31.99 13.05 -20.59
N LYS A 51 -31.68 14.25 -20.10
CA LYS A 51 -32.17 15.52 -20.64
C LYS A 51 -31.11 16.10 -21.57
N VAL A 52 -31.48 16.27 -22.84
CA VAL A 52 -30.60 16.77 -23.89
C VAL A 52 -30.94 18.23 -24.18
N TYR A 53 -30.01 19.11 -23.89
CA TYR A 53 -30.06 20.53 -24.23
C TYR A 53 -29.21 20.83 -25.48
N PRO A 54 -29.29 22.03 -26.06
CA PRO A 54 -28.42 22.42 -27.18
C PRO A 54 -26.93 22.43 -26.80
N ASP A 55 -26.59 22.86 -25.58
CA ASP A 55 -25.22 23.04 -25.09
C ASP A 55 -24.73 21.87 -24.22
N ARG A 56 -25.63 21.11 -23.60
CA ARG A 56 -25.29 20.12 -22.58
C ARG A 56 -26.19 18.90 -22.58
N VAL A 57 -25.68 17.83 -21.98
CA VAL A 57 -26.42 16.60 -21.71
C VAL A 57 -26.41 16.38 -20.20
N CYS A 58 -27.59 16.26 -19.60
CA CYS A 58 -27.76 16.00 -18.18
C CYS A 58 -28.36 14.61 -17.99
N VAL A 59 -27.74 13.78 -17.16
CA VAL A 59 -28.24 12.45 -16.84
C VAL A 59 -28.78 12.45 -15.42
N TYR A 60 -29.97 11.90 -15.25
CA TYR A 60 -30.69 11.78 -14.00
C TYR A 60 -30.98 10.31 -13.69
N HIS A 61 -30.95 9.95 -12.41
CA HIS A 61 -31.41 8.67 -11.89
C HIS A 61 -32.25 8.94 -10.65
N ASP A 62 -33.48 8.40 -10.60
CA ASP A 62 -34.45 8.66 -9.52
C ASP A 62 -34.69 10.15 -9.20
N GLY A 63 -34.60 11.02 -10.22
CA GLY A 63 -34.79 12.46 -10.09
C GLY A 63 -33.55 13.25 -9.65
N GLU A 64 -32.45 12.58 -9.30
CA GLU A 64 -31.18 13.21 -8.94
C GLU A 64 -30.29 13.39 -10.17
N LEU A 65 -29.64 14.55 -10.30
CA LEU A 65 -28.65 14.79 -11.36
C LEU A 65 -27.37 14.01 -11.04
N VAL A 66 -27.04 13.04 -11.87
CA VAL A 66 -25.89 12.13 -11.65
C VAL A 66 -24.70 12.40 -12.55
N ALA A 67 -24.91 13.05 -13.70
CA ALA A 67 -23.83 13.48 -14.59
C ALA A 67 -24.26 14.68 -15.44
N ARG A 68 -23.29 15.55 -15.78
CA ARG A 68 -23.48 16.67 -16.71
C ARG A 68 -22.30 16.75 -17.66
N HIS A 69 -22.59 16.75 -18.96
CA HIS A 69 -21.59 16.82 -20.02
C HIS A 69 -21.87 17.99 -20.96
N GLY A 70 -20.83 18.53 -21.59
CA GLY A 70 -20.99 19.37 -22.77
C GLY A 70 -21.50 18.53 -23.94
N ARG A 71 -22.49 19.02 -24.70
CA ARG A 71 -22.98 18.28 -25.86
C ARG A 71 -21.97 18.40 -27.00
N SER A 72 -21.53 17.25 -27.54
CA SER A 72 -20.72 17.22 -28.75
C SER A 72 -21.58 16.91 -29.97
N PHE A 73 -21.33 17.64 -31.06
CA PHE A 73 -21.91 17.43 -32.39
C PHE A 73 -20.96 16.70 -33.35
N GLU A 74 -19.76 16.36 -32.88
CA GLU A 74 -18.85 15.50 -33.63
C GLU A 74 -19.39 14.06 -33.70
N ARG A 75 -18.71 13.17 -34.42
CA ARG A 75 -19.13 11.77 -34.61
C ARG A 75 -18.21 10.84 -33.85
N HIS A 76 -18.80 9.86 -33.14
CA HIS A 76 -18.10 8.79 -32.42
C HIS A 76 -17.22 9.26 -31.26
N GLN A 77 -17.55 10.40 -30.64
CA GLN A 77 -16.83 10.86 -29.45
C GLN A 77 -17.22 10.03 -28.22
N ASP A 78 -16.22 9.72 -27.39
CA ASP A 78 -16.41 9.14 -26.05
C ASP A 78 -16.05 10.18 -24.99
N ILE A 79 -17.07 10.77 -24.37
CA ILE A 79 -16.94 11.86 -23.41
C ILE A 79 -16.93 11.26 -22.00
N GLU A 80 -15.72 11.13 -21.47
CA GLU A 80 -15.47 10.58 -20.15
C GLU A 80 -15.22 11.65 -19.09
N ASP A 81 -15.87 11.48 -17.94
CA ASP A 81 -15.56 12.20 -16.72
C ASP A 81 -14.66 11.30 -15.83
N PRO A 82 -13.48 11.80 -15.39
CA PRO A 82 -12.58 11.09 -14.49
C PRO A 82 -13.19 10.67 -13.15
N ASP A 83 -14.28 11.30 -12.69
CA ASP A 83 -14.92 10.99 -11.42
C ASP A 83 -15.85 9.77 -11.48
N HIS A 84 -16.39 9.45 -12.65
CA HIS A 84 -17.31 8.34 -12.85
C HIS A 84 -16.75 6.94 -12.49
N PRO A 85 -15.49 6.60 -12.80
CA PRO A 85 -14.90 5.31 -12.40
C PRO A 85 -14.40 5.28 -10.95
N LYS A 86 -14.19 6.43 -10.28
CA LYS A 86 -13.53 6.48 -8.95
C LYS A 86 -14.21 5.61 -7.91
N ALA A 87 -15.54 5.65 -7.84
CA ALA A 87 -16.31 4.85 -6.88
C ALA A 87 -16.10 3.34 -7.08
N LEU A 88 -16.06 2.88 -8.34
CA LEU A 88 -15.82 1.47 -8.66
C LEU A 88 -14.39 1.06 -8.35
N ILE A 89 -13.40 1.91 -8.66
CA ILE A 89 -11.99 1.66 -8.35
C ILE A 89 -11.79 1.55 -6.84
N ALA A 90 -12.37 2.48 -6.06
CA ALA A 90 -12.33 2.45 -4.61
C ALA A 90 -12.96 1.16 -4.06
N GLN A 91 -14.16 0.79 -4.52
CA GLN A 91 -14.84 -0.43 -4.10
C GLN A 91 -14.00 -1.69 -4.39
N ARG A 92 -13.43 -1.79 -5.60
CA ARG A 92 -12.54 -2.90 -5.97
C ARG A 92 -11.28 -2.94 -5.13
N ARG A 93 -10.68 -1.78 -4.83
CA ARG A 93 -9.52 -1.66 -3.95
C ARG A 93 -9.86 -2.17 -2.53
N HIS A 94 -10.99 -1.75 -1.96
CA HIS A 94 -11.44 -2.23 -0.65
C HIS A 94 -11.69 -3.74 -0.63
N ALA A 95 -12.35 -4.29 -1.65
CA ALA A 95 -12.60 -5.73 -1.74
C ALA A 95 -11.28 -6.53 -1.84
N ARG A 96 -10.31 -6.05 -2.63
CA ARG A 96 -8.99 -6.66 -2.73
C ARG A 96 -8.23 -6.57 -1.41
N ASP A 97 -8.28 -5.43 -0.75
CA ASP A 97 -7.66 -5.22 0.56
C ASP A 97 -8.24 -6.16 1.61
N ALA A 98 -9.56 -6.35 1.65
CA ALA A 98 -10.21 -7.31 2.54
C ALA A 98 -9.76 -8.76 2.27
N LEU A 99 -9.62 -9.15 1.01
CA LEU A 99 -9.12 -10.48 0.65
C LEU A 99 -7.67 -10.69 1.09
N LEU A 100 -6.80 -9.70 0.86
CA LEU A 100 -5.40 -9.75 1.28
C LEU A 100 -5.28 -9.77 2.80
N PHE A 101 -6.10 -8.98 3.49
CA PHE A 101 -6.13 -8.98 4.95
C PHE A 101 -6.59 -10.34 5.49
N LYS A 102 -7.62 -10.95 4.91
CA LYS A 102 -8.05 -12.31 5.26
C LYS A 102 -6.94 -13.34 5.02
N ARG A 103 -6.22 -13.26 3.89
CA ARG A 103 -5.07 -14.14 3.62
C ARG A 103 -3.98 -13.96 4.66
N PHE A 104 -3.65 -12.71 5.00
CA PHE A 104 -2.64 -12.38 6.01
C PHE A 104 -2.99 -12.92 7.40
N LEU A 105 -4.23 -12.72 7.87
CA LEU A 105 -4.70 -13.28 9.14
C LEU A 105 -4.67 -14.82 9.16
N GLY A 106 -4.88 -15.44 8.00
CA GLY A 106 -4.78 -16.89 7.84
C GLY A 106 -3.36 -17.46 7.82
N LEU A 107 -2.31 -16.63 7.78
CA LEU A 107 -0.92 -17.11 7.74
C LEU A 107 -0.44 -17.68 9.08
N THR A 108 -0.75 -16.98 10.17
CA THR A 108 -0.28 -17.35 11.51
C THR A 108 -1.19 -16.77 12.58
N PRO A 109 -1.41 -17.47 13.72
CA PRO A 109 -2.13 -16.91 14.86
C PRO A 109 -1.52 -15.61 15.41
N LEU A 110 -0.23 -15.35 15.13
CA LEU A 110 0.47 -14.13 15.52
C LEU A 110 0.16 -12.93 14.62
N ALA A 111 -0.54 -13.13 13.49
CA ALA A 111 -0.78 -12.11 12.48
C ALA A 111 -1.60 -10.94 13.04
N GLU A 112 -2.57 -11.19 13.93
CA GLU A 112 -3.36 -10.15 14.58
C GLU A 112 -2.49 -9.24 15.46
N LYS A 113 -1.61 -9.83 16.28
CA LYS A 113 -0.67 -9.08 17.12
C LYS A 113 0.31 -8.28 16.27
N TYR A 114 0.82 -8.87 15.19
CA TYR A 114 1.70 -8.18 14.27
C TYR A 114 1.00 -7.00 13.60
N HIS A 115 -0.26 -7.17 13.16
CA HIS A 115 -1.05 -6.09 12.59
C HIS A 115 -1.34 -4.96 13.58
N ALA A 116 -1.64 -5.28 14.85
CA ALA A 116 -1.80 -4.29 15.91
C ALA A 116 -0.52 -3.46 16.10
N GLY A 117 0.65 -4.10 16.14
CA GLY A 117 1.94 -3.40 16.20
C GLY A 117 2.22 -2.54 14.96
N LEU A 118 1.76 -2.96 13.78
CA LEU A 118 1.82 -2.14 12.57
C LEU A 118 0.95 -0.88 12.67
N LEU A 119 -0.27 -1.00 13.19
CA LEU A 119 -1.18 0.14 13.35
C LEU A 119 -0.64 1.17 14.35
N ASP A 120 -0.02 0.69 15.43
CA ASP A 120 0.50 1.54 16.50
C ASP A 120 1.80 2.25 16.09
N ARG A 121 2.76 1.51 15.50
CA ARG A 121 4.10 2.04 15.21
C ARG A 121 4.28 2.60 13.80
N ARG A 122 3.36 2.36 12.87
CA ARG A 122 3.49 2.75 11.45
C ARG A 122 2.22 3.36 10.87
N GLY A 123 2.41 4.34 9.98
CA GLY A 123 1.36 4.78 9.06
C GLY A 123 1.18 3.76 7.92
N ASN A 124 -0.05 3.59 7.43
CA ASN A 124 -0.38 2.71 6.30
C ASN A 124 -0.15 1.20 6.53
N ALA A 125 -0.64 0.63 7.64
CA ALA A 125 -0.56 -0.80 7.96
C ALA A 125 -0.95 -1.72 6.77
N MET A 126 -2.01 -1.36 6.04
CA MET A 126 -2.44 -2.12 4.86
C MET A 126 -1.39 -2.19 3.75
N ALA A 127 -0.54 -1.17 3.57
CA ALA A 127 0.52 -1.22 2.57
C ALA A 127 1.55 -2.31 2.88
N HIS A 128 1.92 -2.46 4.16
CA HIS A 128 2.78 -3.54 4.61
C HIS A 128 2.10 -4.90 4.51
N VAL A 129 0.80 -5.02 4.85
CA VAL A 129 0.05 -6.27 4.67
C VAL A 129 0.09 -6.73 3.21
N ARG A 130 -0.12 -5.83 2.24
CA ARG A 130 -0.01 -6.18 0.81
C ARG A 130 1.38 -6.70 0.44
N LYS A 131 2.45 -6.05 0.93
CA LYS A 131 3.83 -6.48 0.70
C LYS A 131 4.14 -7.84 1.35
N ILE A 132 3.66 -8.08 2.56
CA ILE A 132 3.87 -9.35 3.27
C ILE A 132 3.16 -10.50 2.55
N VAL A 133 1.91 -10.31 2.13
CA VAL A 133 1.20 -11.32 1.32
C VAL A 133 1.92 -11.56 -0.02
N ALA A 134 2.49 -10.53 -0.65
CA ALA A 134 3.32 -10.73 -1.84
C ALA A 134 4.61 -11.51 -1.55
N LEU A 135 5.25 -11.31 -0.39
CA LEU A 135 6.42 -12.12 0.03
C LEU A 135 6.05 -13.59 0.22
N VAL A 136 4.83 -13.88 0.71
CA VAL A 136 4.32 -15.25 0.83
C VAL A 136 4.21 -15.92 -0.54
N GLU A 137 3.74 -15.20 -1.57
CA GLU A 137 3.66 -15.73 -2.94
C GLU A 137 5.04 -16.07 -3.53
N ILE A 138 6.10 -15.38 -3.09
CA ILE A 138 7.47 -15.56 -3.60
C ILE A 138 8.25 -16.61 -2.81
N HIS A 139 8.13 -16.59 -1.48
CA HIS A 139 9.00 -17.37 -0.57
C HIS A 139 8.28 -18.51 0.16
N GLY A 140 6.95 -18.61 0.03
CA GLY A 140 6.12 -19.58 0.71
C GLY A 140 5.73 -19.19 2.14
N ASP A 141 4.69 -19.85 2.65
CA ASP A 141 4.08 -19.55 3.94
C ASP A 141 5.09 -19.72 5.10
N ASP A 142 5.84 -20.83 5.14
CA ASP A 142 6.75 -21.16 6.26
C ASP A 142 7.89 -20.15 6.46
N ALA A 143 8.44 -19.62 5.36
CA ALA A 143 9.53 -18.64 5.43
C ALA A 143 9.04 -17.33 6.04
N VAL A 144 7.86 -16.87 5.64
CA VAL A 144 7.24 -15.64 6.13
C VAL A 144 6.77 -15.80 7.57
N VAL A 145 6.16 -16.92 7.93
CA VAL A 145 5.70 -17.18 9.31
C VAL A 145 6.87 -17.17 10.30
N ARG A 146 8.00 -17.80 9.95
CA ARG A 146 9.22 -17.73 10.78
C ARG A 146 9.73 -16.30 10.90
N ALA A 147 9.91 -15.60 9.79
CA ALA A 147 10.36 -14.21 9.79
C ALA A 147 9.43 -13.27 10.58
N MET A 148 8.11 -13.47 10.50
CA MET A 148 7.13 -12.74 11.30
C MET A 148 7.26 -13.03 12.79
N THR A 149 7.59 -14.26 13.16
CA THR A 149 7.79 -14.66 14.57
C THR A 149 9.01 -13.95 15.16
N ASP A 150 10.12 -13.91 14.44
CA ASP A 150 11.31 -13.17 14.90
C ASP A 150 11.04 -11.67 14.91
N ALA A 151 10.38 -11.14 13.88
CA ALA A 151 10.02 -9.73 13.81
C ALA A 151 9.16 -9.31 14.99
N LEU A 152 8.27 -10.18 15.47
CA LEU A 152 7.48 -9.95 16.67
C LEU A 152 8.36 -9.96 17.93
N ALA A 153 9.34 -10.87 18.03
CA ALA A 153 10.27 -10.96 19.16
C ALA A 153 11.18 -9.72 19.27
N PHE A 154 11.60 -9.16 18.13
CA PHE A 154 12.37 -7.91 18.06
C PHE A 154 11.50 -6.64 18.04
N GLU A 155 10.17 -6.81 18.15
CA GLU A 155 9.16 -5.75 17.99
C GLU A 155 9.35 -4.85 16.76
N ALA A 156 9.86 -5.45 15.67
CA ALA A 156 10.20 -4.80 14.42
C ALA A 156 9.04 -4.96 13.42
N PHE A 157 8.14 -3.97 13.41
CA PHE A 157 6.95 -3.98 12.55
C PHE A 157 7.22 -3.29 11.20
N SER A 158 7.59 -4.08 10.19
CA SER A 158 7.80 -3.63 8.81
C SER A 158 7.82 -4.81 7.83
N SER A 159 7.27 -4.61 6.63
CA SER A 159 7.37 -5.60 5.54
C SER A 159 8.79 -5.76 5.01
N GLU A 160 9.57 -4.69 5.05
CA GLU A 160 10.95 -4.62 4.60
C GLU A 160 11.86 -5.42 5.55
N TYR A 161 11.59 -5.34 6.85
CA TYR A 161 12.30 -6.16 7.84
C TYR A 161 12.03 -7.66 7.66
N ILE A 162 10.77 -8.04 7.38
CA ILE A 162 10.43 -9.43 7.03
C ILE A 162 11.20 -9.88 5.78
N ALA A 163 11.23 -9.07 4.72
CA ALA A 163 11.99 -9.37 3.51
C ALA A 163 13.49 -9.56 3.82
N HIS A 164 14.07 -8.68 4.64
CA HIS A 164 15.47 -8.77 5.05
C HIS A 164 15.77 -10.06 5.83
N LEU A 165 14.90 -10.47 6.77
CA LEU A 165 15.07 -11.73 7.51
C LEU A 165 15.02 -12.96 6.60
N ILE A 166 14.14 -12.96 5.61
CA ILE A 166 14.03 -14.04 4.63
C ILE A 166 15.31 -14.11 3.79
N ASP A 167 15.78 -12.97 3.29
CA ASP A 167 17.00 -12.87 2.49
C ASP A 167 18.25 -13.25 3.28
N ALA A 168 18.39 -12.77 4.51
CA ALA A 168 19.51 -13.07 5.39
C ALA A 168 19.61 -14.58 5.66
N ARG A 169 18.49 -15.28 5.80
CA ARG A 169 18.46 -16.74 5.98
C ARG A 169 18.78 -17.50 4.71
N ARG A 170 18.35 -17.00 3.55
CA ARG A 170 18.66 -17.60 2.26
C ARG A 170 20.15 -17.50 1.96
N ARG A 171 20.78 -16.39 2.37
CA ARG A 171 22.23 -16.22 2.38
C ARG A 171 22.79 -16.93 3.61
N GLN A 172 22.77 -18.26 3.64
CA GLN A 172 23.69 -18.99 4.52
C GLN A 172 25.10 -18.52 4.13
N LEU A 173 25.68 -17.57 4.88
CA LEU A 173 27.08 -17.28 4.75
C LEU A 173 27.81 -18.59 5.09
N PRO A 174 28.80 -19.02 4.28
CA PRO A 174 29.64 -20.13 4.69
C PRO A 174 30.17 -19.85 6.09
N GLU A 175 30.30 -20.89 6.93
CA GLU A 175 30.94 -20.73 8.23
C GLU A 175 32.22 -19.94 8.04
N PRO A 176 32.52 -18.94 8.88
CA PRO A 176 33.73 -18.14 8.76
C PRO A 176 34.91 -19.09 8.87
N SER A 177 35.41 -19.52 7.71
CA SER A 177 36.53 -20.44 7.64
C SER A 177 37.74 -19.66 8.16
N PRO A 178 38.57 -20.25 9.04
CA PRO A 178 39.81 -19.62 9.45
C PRO A 178 40.58 -19.15 8.21
N LEU A 179 41.13 -17.95 8.26
CA LEU A 179 41.94 -17.41 7.17
C LEU A 179 43.12 -18.36 6.93
N HIS A 180 43.00 -19.24 5.93
CA HIS A 180 44.04 -20.18 5.56
C HIS A 180 45.04 -19.46 4.67
N LEU A 181 46.12 -18.96 5.28
CA LEU A 181 47.26 -18.40 4.55
C LEU A 181 48.03 -19.56 3.90
N ILE A 182 47.93 -19.69 2.57
CA ILE A 182 48.55 -20.79 1.81
C ILE A 182 50.07 -20.58 1.68
N ARG A 183 50.56 -19.34 1.82
CA ARG A 183 51.98 -19.00 1.72
C ARG A 183 52.39 -18.06 2.86
N ARG A 184 53.60 -18.27 3.38
CA ARG A 184 54.19 -17.44 4.43
C ARG A 184 54.36 -15.97 4.04
N GLN A 185 54.49 -15.69 2.75
CA GLN A 185 54.59 -14.32 2.20
C GLN A 185 53.28 -13.51 2.28
N ASP A 186 52.14 -14.18 2.51
CA ASP A 186 50.84 -13.52 2.71
C ASP A 186 50.61 -13.18 4.19
N LEU A 187 51.50 -13.61 5.08
CA LEU A 187 51.55 -13.18 6.47
C LEU A 187 52.24 -11.82 6.52
N LEU A 188 51.45 -10.77 6.69
CA LEU A 188 51.98 -9.44 6.95
C LEU A 188 52.62 -9.46 8.35
N GLU A 189 53.95 -9.37 8.42
CA GLU A 189 54.69 -9.08 9.66
C GLU A 189 54.46 -7.62 10.04
N LEU A 190 53.27 -7.34 10.54
CA LEU A 190 52.88 -6.04 11.07
C LEU A 190 53.11 -6.05 12.58
N GLU A 191 54.21 -5.43 13.02
CA GLU A 191 54.34 -5.01 14.41
C GLU A 191 53.40 -3.82 14.64
N LEU A 192 52.17 -4.11 15.05
CA LEU A 192 51.22 -3.10 15.47
C LEU A 192 51.67 -2.57 16.84
N PRO A 193 51.82 -1.24 17.00
CA PRO A 193 52.06 -0.68 18.32
C PRO A 193 50.91 -1.07 19.25
N PRO A 194 51.17 -1.32 20.54
CA PRO A 194 50.13 -1.69 21.49
C PRO A 194 49.02 -0.65 21.45
N ALA A 195 47.77 -1.12 21.29
CA ALA A 195 46.62 -0.24 21.21
C ALA A 195 46.56 0.63 22.47
N ASP A 196 46.48 1.95 22.29
CA ASP A 196 46.29 2.87 23.41
C ASP A 196 44.84 2.75 23.89
N LEU A 197 44.66 2.00 24.96
CA LEU A 197 43.36 1.75 25.60
C LEU A 197 42.99 2.82 26.64
N SER A 198 43.79 3.89 26.80
CA SER A 198 43.52 4.96 27.77
C SER A 198 42.18 5.69 27.55
N ALA A 199 41.62 5.59 26.34
CA ALA A 199 40.30 6.12 26.01
C ALA A 199 39.12 5.27 26.55
N TYR A 200 39.38 4.07 27.09
CA TYR A 200 38.36 3.14 27.61
C TYR A 200 38.72 2.69 29.03
N PRO A 201 38.27 3.41 30.07
CA PRO A 201 38.66 3.15 31.46
C PRO A 201 38.08 1.85 32.07
N ASP A 202 37.10 1.23 31.42
CA ASP A 202 36.36 0.08 31.97
C ASP A 202 36.77 -1.28 31.36
N ILE A 203 37.92 -1.34 30.67
CA ILE A 203 38.46 -2.63 30.21
C ILE A 203 39.21 -3.27 31.38
N PRO A 204 38.76 -4.40 31.95
CA PRO A 204 39.53 -5.10 32.97
C PRO A 204 40.84 -5.60 32.33
N THR A 205 41.94 -4.90 32.59
CA THR A 205 43.29 -5.41 32.28
C THR A 205 43.48 -6.67 33.09
N GLY A 206 43.61 -7.81 32.41
CA GLY A 206 43.63 -9.16 32.98
C GLY A 206 44.84 -9.51 33.86
N ASN A 207 45.29 -8.59 34.72
CA ASN A 207 46.33 -8.82 35.71
C ASN A 207 45.77 -9.15 37.12
N ASP A 208 44.44 -9.14 37.29
CA ASP A 208 43.76 -9.44 38.56
C ASP A 208 43.25 -10.89 38.66
N LEU A 209 43.97 -11.87 38.09
CA LEU A 209 43.66 -13.29 38.27
C LEU A 209 44.78 -14.11 38.93
N GLN A 210 45.86 -13.49 39.43
CA GLN A 210 46.91 -14.22 40.15
C GLN A 210 47.49 -13.42 41.32
N ASN A 211 46.68 -13.07 42.32
CA ASN A 211 47.20 -12.93 43.69
C ASN A 211 46.11 -12.93 44.77
N GLU A 212 45.48 -14.08 45.03
CA GLU A 212 44.79 -14.32 46.31
C GLU A 212 45.30 -15.64 46.90
N GLY A 213 46.01 -15.55 48.04
CA GLY A 213 45.92 -16.55 49.10
C GLY A 213 47.02 -17.60 49.24
N GLY A 214 48.25 -17.19 49.57
CA GLY A 214 49.12 -18.02 50.40
C GLY A 214 48.63 -17.98 51.86
N GLY A 215 48.27 -19.13 52.43
CA GLY A 215 47.80 -19.29 53.81
C GLY A 215 48.16 -20.66 54.38
N ASP A 216 49.38 -20.72 54.90
CA ASP A 216 49.98 -21.62 55.89
C ASP A 216 49.06 -22.62 56.65
N HIS A 217 49.45 -23.90 56.63
CA HIS A 217 49.26 -24.88 57.72
C HIS A 217 50.33 -25.99 57.65
N GLY A 218 51.49 -25.78 58.30
CA GLY A 218 52.21 -26.86 59.01
C GLY A 218 51.74 -26.92 60.48
N HIS A 219 51.99 -27.94 61.29
CA HIS A 219 52.36 -29.36 61.18
C HIS A 219 51.95 -29.96 62.56
N ASP A 220 52.22 -31.25 62.79
CA ASP A 220 52.25 -31.88 64.14
C ASP A 220 52.95 -31.00 65.22
#